data_AF-A0A0M3IR10-F1
#
_entry.id   AF-A0A0M3IR10-F1
#
_cell.length_a   1.000
_cell.length_b   1.000
_cell.length_c   1.000
_cell.angle_alpha   90.00
_cell.angle_beta   90.00
_cell.angle_gamma   90.00
#
_symmetry.space_group_name_H-M   'P 1'
#
loop_
_entity.id
_entity.type
_entity.pdbx_description
1 polymer ?
#
loop_
_entity_poly.entity_id
_entity_poly.type
_entity_poly.pdbx_seq_one_letter_code
_entity_poly.pdbx_strand_id
1 'polypeptide(L)'
;MLEFVYTQMIVSDVKRYCGMCRQHGVMVETRGHNCTYKSCECPRCLLIRQRRRIMSTQIRLRRAQDKKFQRTSEPAEADLIPQNRSENSEKSSVSFSIFFLFTTSS
;
A
#
# COMPACT_ATOMS: atom_id res chain seq x y z
N MET A 1 -20.16 -28.39 20.04
CA MET A 1 -19.89 -28.12 18.61
C MET A 1 -20.56 -26.83 18.09
N LEU A 2 -21.39 -26.13 18.87
CA LEU A 2 -22.05 -24.87 18.46
C LEU A 2 -21.27 -23.59 18.85
N GLU A 3 -20.05 -23.71 19.36
CA GLU A 3 -19.19 -22.58 19.77
C GLU A 3 -18.19 -22.16 18.65
N PHE A 4 -17.91 -23.06 17.69
CA PHE A 4 -16.97 -22.78 16.58
C PHE A 4 -17.54 -21.84 15.51
N VAL A 5 -18.85 -21.56 15.58
CA VAL A 5 -19.59 -20.79 14.56
C VAL A 5 -19.51 -19.27 14.76
N TYR A 6 -18.92 -18.79 15.86
CA TYR A 6 -19.06 -17.38 16.28
C TYR A 6 -17.85 -16.45 15.97
N THR A 7 -16.64 -16.93 15.63
CA THR A 7 -15.44 -16.06 15.55
C THR A 7 -14.89 -15.76 14.17
N GLN A 8 -15.43 -16.33 13.09
CA GLN A 8 -15.17 -15.79 11.74
C GLN A 8 -16.10 -14.59 11.53
N MET A 9 -15.93 -13.54 12.34
CA MET A 9 -16.56 -12.25 12.11
C MET A 9 -16.07 -11.72 10.77
N ILE A 10 -16.86 -11.99 9.73
CA ILE A 10 -16.69 -11.47 8.38
C ILE A 10 -16.74 -9.95 8.52
N VAL A 11 -15.57 -9.31 8.49
CA VAL A 11 -15.47 -7.85 8.48
C VAL A 11 -16.34 -7.36 7.32
N SER A 12 -17.31 -6.50 7.63
CA SER A 12 -18.23 -5.96 6.65
C SER A 12 -17.45 -5.37 5.47
N ASP A 13 -17.90 -5.68 4.25
CA ASP A 13 -17.29 -5.18 3.01
C ASP A 13 -17.23 -3.65 3.06
N VAL A 14 -16.05 -3.09 3.36
CA VAL A 14 -15.88 -1.63 3.40
C VAL A 14 -16.03 -1.11 1.97
N LYS A 15 -17.13 -0.40 1.71
CA LYS A 15 -17.43 0.20 0.41
C LYS A 15 -16.31 1.18 0.01
N ARG A 16 -15.70 0.93 -1.16
CA ARG A 16 -14.62 1.78 -1.71
C ARG A 16 -15.07 2.46 -3.00
N TYR A 17 -14.82 3.76 -3.12
CA TYR A 17 -15.15 4.54 -4.31
C TYR A 17 -13.96 4.73 -5.26
N CYS A 18 -14.24 4.82 -6.56
CA CYS A 18 -13.20 4.98 -7.57
C CYS A 18 -12.54 6.35 -7.47
N GLY A 19 -11.25 6.34 -7.16
CA GLY A 19 -10.45 7.57 -7.08
C GLY A 19 -10.36 8.39 -8.37
N MET A 20 -10.54 7.77 -9.55
CA MET A 20 -10.52 8.51 -10.82
C MET A 20 -11.85 9.21 -11.08
N CYS A 21 -12.99 8.50 -10.94
CA CYS A 21 -14.32 9.11 -11.05
C CYS A 21 -14.49 10.26 -10.06
N ARG A 22 -13.97 10.11 -8.83
CA ARG A 22 -14.03 11.15 -7.81
C ARG A 22 -13.30 12.43 -8.22
N GLN A 23 -12.22 12.35 -9.00
CA GLN A 23 -11.52 13.54 -9.51
C GLN A 23 -12.34 14.34 -10.52
N HIS A 24 -13.37 13.73 -11.11
CA HIS A 24 -14.31 14.35 -12.04
C HIS A 24 -15.68 14.63 -11.39
N GLY A 25 -15.79 14.56 -10.05
CA GLY A 25 -17.03 14.84 -9.33
C GLY A 25 -18.04 13.69 -9.31
N VAL A 26 -17.67 12.50 -9.82
CA VAL A 26 -18.58 11.34 -9.87
C VAL A 26 -18.20 10.33 -8.79
N MET A 27 -19.15 9.96 -7.93
CA MET A 27 -18.96 8.91 -6.93
C MET A 27 -19.50 7.57 -7.43
N VAL A 28 -18.58 6.69 -7.83
CA VAL A 28 -18.91 5.33 -8.26
C VAL A 28 -18.18 4.34 -7.36
N GLU A 29 -18.86 3.31 -6.90
CA GLU A 29 -18.23 2.20 -6.19
C GLU A 29 -17.20 1.51 -7.08
N THR A 30 -16.10 1.01 -6.51
CA THR A 30 -15.02 0.38 -7.29
C THR A 30 -15.35 -1.06 -7.68
N ARG A 31 -16.15 -1.75 -6.86
CA ARG A 31 -16.53 -3.15 -7.08
C ARG A 31 -17.40 -3.23 -8.34
N GLY A 32 -16.95 -3.98 -9.34
CA GLY A 32 -17.69 -4.23 -10.59
C GLY A 32 -17.80 -3.04 -11.55
N HIS A 33 -17.16 -1.89 -11.26
CA HIS A 33 -17.30 -0.73 -12.14
C HIS A 33 -16.49 -0.86 -13.44
N ASN A 34 -16.96 -0.19 -14.50
CA ASN A 34 -16.14 0.14 -15.66
C ASN A 34 -15.88 1.65 -15.67
N CYS A 35 -14.63 2.06 -15.47
CA CYS A 35 -14.29 3.47 -15.27
C CYS A 35 -14.19 4.22 -16.60
N THR A 36 -15.12 5.16 -16.84
CA THR A 36 -15.12 6.06 -18.01
C THR A 36 -13.83 6.88 -18.11
N TYR A 37 -13.23 7.24 -16.97
CA TYR A 37 -12.01 8.05 -16.90
C TYR A 37 -10.72 7.22 -16.83
N LYS A 38 -10.77 5.91 -17.15
CA LYS A 38 -9.60 5.00 -17.07
C LYS A 38 -8.40 5.51 -17.86
N SER A 39 -8.63 6.14 -19.01
CA SER A 39 -7.61 6.73 -19.88
C SER A 39 -7.49 8.26 -19.77
N CYS A 40 -8.21 8.93 -18.86
CA CYS A 40 -8.14 10.40 -18.74
C CYS A 40 -6.72 10.89 -18.36
N GLU A 41 -6.19 11.89 -19.05
CA GLU A 41 -4.83 12.41 -18.85
C GLU A 41 -4.77 13.75 -18.10
N CYS A 42 -5.88 14.18 -17.47
CA CYS A 42 -5.86 15.40 -16.69
C CYS A 42 -4.87 15.32 -15.50
N PRO A 43 -4.33 16.45 -15.01
CA PRO A 43 -3.33 16.46 -13.93
C PRO A 43 -3.78 15.71 -12.67
N ARG A 44 -5.05 15.87 -12.29
CA ARG A 44 -5.66 15.17 -11.15
C ARG A 44 -5.63 13.64 -11.31
N CYS A 45 -5.93 13.13 -12.50
CA CYS A 45 -5.91 11.69 -12.77
C CYS A 45 -4.48 11.13 -12.83
N LEU A 46 -3.52 11.89 -13.36
CA LEU A 46 -2.10 11.51 -13.35
C LEU A 46 -1.58 11.32 -11.92
N LEU A 47 -1.91 12.24 -11.00
CA LEU A 47 -1.56 12.11 -9.58
C LEU A 47 -2.16 10.86 -8.93
N ILE A 48 -3.42 10.53 -9.22
CA ILE A 48 -4.04 9.29 -8.72
C ILE A 48 -3.35 8.05 -9.28
N ARG A 49 -2.95 8.04 -10.56
CA ARG A 49 -2.19 6.94 -11.15
C ARG A 49 -0.84 6.75 -10.46
N GLN A 50 -0.08 7.84 -10.26
CA GLN A 50 1.20 7.78 -9.57
C GLN A 50 1.04 7.25 -8.14
N ARG A 51 0.06 7.75 -7.39
CA ARG A 51 -0.26 7.23 -6.05
C ARG A 51 -0.56 5.74 -6.08
N ARG A 52 -1.39 5.25 -7.01
CA ARG A 52 -1.69 3.82 -7.14
C ARG A 52 -0.44 2.98 -7.43
N ARG A 53 0.47 3.48 -8.28
CA ARG A 53 1.75 2.82 -8.55
C ARG A 53 2.59 2.69 -7.29
N ILE A 54 2.76 3.78 -6.54
CA ILE A 54 3.50 3.79 -5.27
C ILE A 54 2.88 2.82 -4.27
N MET A 55 1.57 2.89 -4.06
CA MET A 55 0.86 2.00 -3.13
C MET A 55 0.98 0.52 -3.56
N SER A 56 0.90 0.22 -4.85
CA SER A 56 1.08 -1.15 -5.35
C SER A 56 2.47 -1.69 -5.02
N THR A 57 3.51 -0.87 -5.22
CA THR A 57 4.89 -1.21 -4.86
C THR A 57 5.02 -1.41 -3.36
N GLN A 58 4.51 -0.48 -2.54
CA GLN A 58 4.57 -0.59 -1.08
C GLN A 58 3.85 -1.83 -0.55
N ILE A 59 2.64 -2.13 -1.04
CA ILE A 59 1.89 -3.34 -0.66
C ILE A 59 2.68 -4.60 -1.03
N ARG A 60 3.29 -4.63 -2.23
CA ARG A 60 4.10 -5.77 -2.66
C ARG A 60 5.29 -5.99 -1.73
N LEU A 61 6.03 -4.92 -1.41
CA LEU A 61 7.18 -4.98 -0.52
C LEU A 61 6.77 -5.47 0.87
N ARG A 62 5.73 -4.88 1.44
CA ARG A 62 5.23 -5.27 2.76
C ARG A 62 4.85 -6.75 2.80
N ARG A 63 4.10 -7.23 1.80
CA ARG A 63 3.75 -8.66 1.70
C ARG A 63 4.98 -9.56 1.57
N ALA A 64 6.00 -9.12 0.84
CA ALA A 64 7.24 -9.88 0.68
C ALA A 64 8.06 -9.92 1.99
N GLN A 65 8.11 -8.80 2.72
CA GLN A 65 8.73 -8.71 4.04
C GLN A 65 7.99 -9.58 5.05
N ASP A 66 6.66 -9.50 5.12
CA ASP A 66 5.84 -10.35 6.01
C ASP A 66 6.07 -11.85 5.69
N LYS A 67 6.18 -12.21 4.41
CA LYS A 67 6.47 -13.58 3.97
C LYS A 67 7.87 -14.05 4.38
N LYS A 68 8.86 -13.14 4.49
CA LYS A 68 10.22 -13.44 4.95
C LYS A 68 10.27 -13.58 6.47
N PHE A 69 9.62 -12.68 7.21
CA PHE A 69 9.48 -12.74 8.67
C PHE A 69 8.93 -14.09 9.15
N GLN A 70 8.03 -14.71 8.39
CA GLN A 70 7.51 -16.05 8.72
C GLN A 70 8.53 -17.19 8.56
N ARG A 71 9.68 -16.95 7.92
CA ARG A 71 10.72 -17.97 7.63
C ARG A 71 12.04 -17.74 8.35
N THR A 72 12.31 -16.53 8.82
CA THR A 72 13.58 -16.17 9.49
C THR A 72 13.33 -15.89 10.98
N SER A 73 14.23 -16.34 11.85
CA SER A 73 14.23 -15.96 13.27
C SER A 73 14.86 -14.59 13.51
N GLU A 74 15.65 -14.10 12.56
CA GLU A 74 16.34 -12.82 12.63
C GLU A 74 15.53 -11.73 11.89
N PRO A 75 15.06 -10.67 12.60
CA PRO A 75 14.25 -9.61 12.01
C PRO A 75 14.94 -8.79 10.91
N ALA A 76 16.26 -8.61 11.01
CA ALA A 76 17.04 -7.77 10.09
C ALA A 76 17.12 -8.36 8.67
N GLU A 77 17.00 -9.68 8.52
CA GLU A 77 17.06 -10.36 7.21
C GLU A 77 15.75 -10.23 6.42
N ALA A 78 14.65 -9.85 7.10
CA ALA A 78 13.34 -9.70 6.50
C ALA A 78 13.16 -8.36 5.77
N ASP A 79 14.00 -7.37 6.05
CA ASP A 79 13.91 -6.04 5.46
C ASP A 79 14.17 -6.07 3.94
N LEU A 80 13.28 -5.38 3.20
CA LEU A 80 13.33 -5.27 1.75
C LEU A 80 13.31 -3.79 1.37
N ILE A 81 14.46 -3.28 0.92
CA ILE A 81 14.57 -1.90 0.43
C ILE A 81 14.20 -1.88 -1.06
N PRO A 82 13.20 -1.07 -1.49
CA PRO A 82 12.95 -0.88 -2.91
C PRO A 82 14.15 -0.22 -3.58
N GLN A 83 14.74 -0.88 -4.58
CA GLN A 83 15.71 -0.25 -5.46
C GLN A 83 14.99 0.79 -6.32
N ASN A 84 15.41 2.03 -6.18
CA ASN A 84 14.92 3.14 -6.99
C ASN A 84 15.34 2.86 -8.44
N ARG A 85 14.41 2.53 -9.34
CA ARG A 85 14.71 2.45 -10.78
C ARG A 85 14.78 3.86 -11.33
N SER A 86 15.79 4.59 -10.90
CA SER A 86 16.40 5.70 -11.61
C SER A 86 17.72 5.17 -12.13
N GLU A 87 17.87 5.11 -13.45
CA GLU A 87 19.18 5.08 -14.09
C GLU A 87 19.93 6.34 -13.64
N ASN A 88 20.67 6.23 -12.54
CA ASN A 88 21.98 6.84 -12.34
C ASN A 88 22.57 6.35 -11.02
N SER A 89 23.76 5.76 -11.17
CA SER A 89 24.68 5.36 -10.12
C SER A 89 24.91 6.52 -9.15
N GLU A 90 24.55 6.34 -7.87
CA GLU A 90 25.37 6.80 -6.75
C GLU A 90 24.86 6.22 -5.42
N LYS A 91 25.84 5.81 -4.63
CA LYS A 91 25.75 5.01 -3.40
C LYS A 91 24.97 5.78 -2.32
N SER A 92 24.03 5.14 -1.64
CA SER A 92 23.70 5.55 -0.27
C SER A 92 23.11 4.40 0.53
N SER A 93 23.95 3.86 1.41
CA SER A 93 23.55 3.20 2.64
C SER A 93 22.63 4.14 3.42
N VAL A 94 21.33 3.87 3.41
CA VAL A 94 20.41 4.54 4.34
C VAL A 94 19.78 3.48 5.22
N SER A 95 20.50 3.14 6.28
CA SER A 95 19.98 2.50 7.48
C SER A 95 19.00 3.47 8.15
N PHE A 96 17.75 3.45 7.70
CA PHE A 96 16.68 4.19 8.35
C PHE A 96 16.18 3.40 9.55
N SER A 97 16.86 3.60 10.68
CA SER A 97 16.34 3.33 12.02
C SER A 97 15.16 4.27 12.28
N ILE A 98 13.98 3.99 11.73
CA ILE A 98 12.73 4.65 12.15
C ILE A 98 12.14 3.82 13.30
N PHE A 99 12.82 3.86 14.44
CA PHE A 99 12.29 3.41 15.71
C PHE A 99 12.41 4.61 16.67
N PHE A 100 11.26 5.19 17.02
CA PHE A 100 11.03 5.98 18.24
C PHE A 100 11.93 7.20 18.51
N LEU A 101 11.50 8.37 18.03
CA LEU A 101 11.79 9.65 18.70
C LEU A 101 10.54 10.54 18.81
N PHE A 102 9.41 9.95 19.19
CA PHE A 102 8.31 10.69 19.82
C PHE A 102 7.97 10.03 21.15
N THR A 103 8.93 10.00 22.07
CA THR A 103 8.68 9.87 23.51
C THR A 103 9.72 10.67 24.28
N THR A 104 9.21 11.57 25.13
CA THR A 104 9.83 12.28 26.27
C THR A 104 10.83 13.41 26.01
N SER A 105 10.38 14.66 26.16
CA SER A 105 11.02 15.83 26.81
C SER A 105 10.19 17.07 26.47
N SER A 106 9.75 17.96 27.35
CA SER A 106 9.81 18.18 28.81
C SER A 106 8.57 18.97 29.21
#